data_AF-A0A2E0XAA6-F1
#
_entry.id   AF-A0A2E0XAA6-F1
#
_cell.length_a   1.000
_cell.length_b   1.000
_cell.length_c   1.000
_cell.angle_alpha   90.00
_cell.angle_beta   90.00
_cell.angle_gamma   90.00
#
_symmetry.space_group_name_H-M   'P 1'
#
loop_
_entity.id
_entity.type
_entity.pdbx_description
1 polymer ?
#
loop_
_entity_poly.entity_id
_entity_poly.type
_entity_poly.pdbx_seq_one_letter_code
_entity_poly.pdbx_strand_id
1 'polypeptide(L)'
;MITQFLDWVRQLSGHEAIVAVVGISFFVVQILLSWRVFWRAGSQRRTLKDLNQELSWGSDGRCEVAEAPRRFGWLRWVLAEFPAPAPNATPEEKAPTGRFTRDEALHELDVRIASEPAYLMLQRMSVMAPLLGVVLTVLGFYWLEVNGEGERSLGTILAAVTPLVSGVGTGAVLALINQILLHLASGRLERLRITARTWFDAAIWRHAGRAQPATAAALVDQQKVARSFAAVAAQLEQAVATFQHDLEGVPRALRDARDALKASAHLLEDLAPAATRSVSNLDVSVAAFRTTIDHEFHDAARLQLQASKVLAAAVADISEATQRLHGAEDHAPPAPPAPLSAAGNGSKPR
;
A
#
# COMPACT_ATOMS: atom_id res chain seq x y z
N MET A 1 -2.26 31.49 16.66
CA MET A 1 -2.48 30.04 16.57
C MET A 1 -1.18 29.24 16.63
N ILE A 2 -0.22 29.41 15.70
CA ILE A 2 1.04 28.61 15.71
C ILE A 2 1.85 28.82 17.00
N THR A 3 1.99 30.06 17.47
CA THR A 3 2.73 30.38 18.72
C THR A 3 2.07 29.76 19.95
N GLN A 4 0.74 29.90 20.10
CA GLN A 4 -0.03 29.26 21.18
C GLN A 4 0.10 27.74 21.18
N PHE A 5 0.15 27.12 20.00
CA PHE A 5 0.37 25.69 19.88
C PHE A 5 1.77 25.27 20.36
N LEU A 6 2.81 26.03 19.98
CA LEU A 6 4.18 25.76 20.43
C LEU A 6 4.35 25.95 21.94
N ASP A 7 3.70 26.95 22.52
CA ASP A 7 3.70 27.17 23.96
C ASP A 7 2.95 26.06 24.71
N TRP A 8 1.85 25.54 24.14
CA TRP A 8 1.17 24.36 24.66
C TRP A 8 2.03 23.10 24.60
N VAL A 9 2.72 22.86 23.47
CA VAL A 9 3.64 21.71 23.33
C VAL A 9 4.81 21.81 24.33
N ARG A 10 5.28 23.02 24.65
CA ARG A 10 6.33 23.24 25.67
C ARG A 10 5.86 22.95 27.10
N GLN A 11 4.55 23.01 27.37
CA GLN A 11 3.98 22.71 28.69
C GLN A 11 3.70 21.22 28.88
N LEU A 12 3.72 20.41 27.81
CA LEU A 12 3.57 18.97 27.90
C LEU A 12 4.77 18.35 28.61
N SER A 13 4.51 17.31 29.38
CA SER A 13 5.57 16.48 29.95
C SER A 13 6.44 15.88 28.83
N GLY A 14 7.71 15.56 29.13
CA GLY A 14 8.67 15.12 28.10
C GLY A 14 8.19 13.94 27.24
N HIS A 15 7.34 13.06 27.79
CA HIS A 15 6.77 11.91 27.08
C HIS A 15 5.58 12.30 26.20
N GLU A 16 4.65 13.12 26.71
CA GLU A 16 3.52 13.63 25.93
C GLU A 16 3.98 14.48 24.74
N ALA A 17 5.06 15.25 24.91
CA ALA A 17 5.67 16.02 23.84
C ALA A 17 6.15 15.12 22.69
N ILE A 18 6.75 13.97 22.99
CA ILE A 18 7.21 13.02 21.95
C ILE A 18 6.02 12.39 21.24
N VAL A 19 5.01 11.91 21.98
CA VAL A 19 3.78 11.34 21.40
C VAL A 19 3.11 12.35 20.47
N ALA A 20 2.99 13.61 20.92
CA ALA A 20 2.45 14.69 20.12
C ALA A 20 3.29 14.94 18.86
N VAL A 21 4.61 15.09 18.98
CA VAL A 21 5.51 15.34 17.85
C VAL A 21 5.44 14.22 16.82
N VAL A 22 5.46 12.96 17.24
CA VAL A 22 5.35 11.80 16.35
C VAL A 22 3.98 11.78 15.66
N GLY A 23 2.89 11.97 16.42
CA GLY A 23 1.53 12.00 15.88
C GLY A 23 1.32 13.13 14.86
N ILE A 24 1.79 14.33 15.16
CA ILE A 24 1.74 15.49 14.25
C ILE A 24 2.58 15.24 13.01
N SER A 25 3.79 14.71 13.16
CA SER A 25 4.66 14.42 12.02
C SER A 25 3.99 13.44 11.06
N PHE A 26 3.38 12.39 11.60
CA PHE A 26 2.64 11.41 10.81
C PHE A 26 1.44 12.04 10.08
N PHE A 27 0.66 12.85 10.80
CA PHE A 27 -0.47 13.60 10.24
C PHE A 27 -0.06 14.55 9.11
N VAL A 28 1.02 15.31 9.28
CA VAL A 28 1.54 16.22 8.24
C VAL A 28 1.95 15.45 7.00
N VAL A 29 2.65 14.32 7.15
CA VAL A 29 3.02 13.47 6.01
C VAL A 29 1.77 12.95 5.28
N GLN A 30 0.74 12.51 6.00
CA GLN A 30 -0.53 12.08 5.41
C GLN A 30 -1.23 13.20 4.61
N ILE A 31 -1.27 14.42 5.15
CA ILE A 31 -1.81 15.59 4.44
C ILE A 31 -1.01 15.86 3.16
N LEU A 32 0.31 15.90 3.24
CA LEU A 32 1.17 16.18 2.09
C LEU A 32 1.02 15.14 0.98
N LEU A 33 0.94 13.85 1.34
CA LEU A 33 0.68 12.77 0.38
C LEU A 33 -0.70 12.89 -0.25
N SER A 34 -1.73 13.13 0.56
CA SER A 34 -3.10 13.29 0.08
C SER A 34 -3.24 14.49 -0.86
N TRP A 35 -2.64 15.61 -0.48
CA TRP A 35 -2.56 16.82 -1.29
C TRP A 35 -1.85 16.56 -2.62
N ARG A 36 -0.71 15.85 -2.58
CA ARG A 36 0.04 15.48 -3.78
C ARG A 36 -0.77 14.59 -4.72
N VAL A 37 -1.47 13.57 -4.22
CA VAL A 37 -2.36 12.71 -5.02
C VAL A 37 -3.49 13.55 -5.62
N PHE A 38 -4.11 14.41 -4.83
CA PHE A 38 -5.21 15.27 -5.27
C PHE A 38 -4.79 16.22 -6.39
N TRP A 39 -3.64 16.88 -6.24
CA TRP A 39 -3.08 17.79 -7.24
C TRP A 39 -2.71 17.05 -8.52
N ARG A 40 -2.07 15.88 -8.40
CA ARG A 40 -1.68 15.09 -9.56
C ARG A 40 -2.88 14.57 -10.34
N ALA A 41 -3.87 14.00 -9.66
CA ALA A 41 -5.12 13.54 -10.29
C ALA A 41 -5.89 14.71 -10.93
N GLY A 42 -5.91 15.87 -10.27
CA GLY A 42 -6.50 17.10 -10.81
C GLY A 42 -5.81 17.59 -12.08
N SER A 43 -4.48 17.61 -12.09
CA SER A 43 -3.67 17.98 -13.26
C SER A 43 -3.88 17.01 -14.43
N GLN A 44 -3.82 15.70 -14.18
CA GLN A 44 -4.07 14.68 -15.21
C GLN A 44 -5.46 14.80 -15.81
N ARG A 45 -6.48 15.05 -14.98
CA ARG A 45 -7.86 15.24 -15.44
C ARG A 45 -8.01 16.49 -16.31
N ARG A 46 -7.29 17.58 -16.01
CA ARG A 46 -7.31 18.79 -16.87
C ARG A 46 -6.75 18.48 -18.24
N THR A 47 -5.57 17.86 -18.32
CA THR A 47 -4.98 17.46 -19.59
C THR A 47 -5.89 16.53 -20.40
N LEU A 48 -6.57 15.57 -19.77
CA LEU A 48 -7.53 14.72 -20.48
C LEU A 48 -8.76 15.48 -20.98
N LYS A 49 -9.20 16.52 -20.27
CA LYS A 49 -10.27 17.37 -20.74
C LYS A 49 -9.83 18.19 -21.95
N ASP A 50 -8.61 18.71 -21.93
CA ASP A 50 -8.04 19.48 -23.04
C ASP A 50 -7.93 18.58 -24.29
N LEU A 51 -7.39 17.36 -24.14
CA LEU A 51 -7.34 16.35 -25.23
C LEU A 51 -8.73 15.96 -25.75
N ASN A 52 -9.71 15.78 -24.86
CA ASN A 52 -11.08 15.46 -25.25
C ASN A 52 -11.78 16.65 -25.92
N GLN A 53 -11.41 17.89 -25.57
CA GLN A 53 -11.87 19.10 -26.23
C GLN A 53 -11.26 19.24 -27.63
N GLU A 54 -9.97 18.98 -27.78
CA GLU A 54 -9.30 18.92 -29.09
C GLU A 54 -9.94 17.87 -30.01
N LEU A 55 -10.28 16.69 -29.46
CA LEU A 55 -11.02 15.66 -30.18
C LEU A 55 -12.38 16.17 -30.68
N SER A 56 -13.09 16.97 -29.86
CA SER A 56 -14.38 17.55 -30.24
C SER A 56 -14.27 18.61 -31.35
N TRP A 57 -13.08 19.21 -31.52
CA TRP A 57 -12.76 20.14 -32.61
C TRP A 57 -12.30 19.44 -33.89
N GLY A 58 -12.28 18.10 -33.91
CA GLY A 58 -11.88 17.31 -35.08
C GLY A 58 -10.39 16.98 -35.12
N SER A 59 -9.62 17.30 -34.08
CA SER A 59 -8.29 16.72 -33.89
C SER A 59 -8.40 15.21 -33.58
N ASP A 60 -7.28 14.49 -33.59
CA ASP A 60 -7.23 13.08 -33.19
C ASP A 60 -7.34 12.87 -31.67
N GLY A 61 -7.26 13.95 -30.89
CA GLY A 61 -7.35 13.93 -29.42
C GLY A 61 -6.17 13.24 -28.74
N ARG A 62 -5.04 13.10 -29.43
CA ARG A 62 -3.82 12.45 -28.94
C ARG A 62 -2.72 13.51 -28.83
N CYS A 63 -1.85 13.35 -27.84
CA CYS A 63 -0.60 14.11 -27.79
C CYS A 63 0.54 13.22 -28.26
N GLU A 64 1.62 13.82 -28.75
CA GLU A 64 2.82 13.07 -29.07
C GLU A 64 3.42 12.45 -27.80
N VAL A 65 3.99 11.25 -27.92
CA VAL A 65 4.64 10.55 -26.80
C VAL A 65 5.75 11.41 -26.16
N ALA A 66 6.43 12.24 -26.96
CA ALA A 66 7.48 13.15 -26.52
C ALA A 66 6.95 14.34 -25.69
N GLU A 67 5.74 14.80 -26.01
CA GLU A 67 5.07 15.92 -25.34
C GLU A 67 4.27 15.45 -24.11
N ALA A 68 3.89 14.17 -24.09
CA ALA A 68 3.19 13.58 -22.96
C ALA A 68 3.96 13.86 -21.66
N PRO A 69 3.35 14.51 -20.65
CA PRO A 69 4.05 14.86 -19.44
C PRO A 69 4.73 13.63 -18.84
N ARG A 70 6.05 13.70 -18.59
CA ARG A 70 6.83 12.57 -18.01
C ARG A 70 6.22 11.97 -16.74
N ARG A 71 5.36 12.75 -16.07
CA ARG A 71 4.63 12.36 -14.86
C ARG A 71 3.40 11.49 -15.14
N PHE A 72 2.98 11.28 -16.38
CA PHE A 72 1.75 10.54 -16.72
C PHE A 72 2.12 9.15 -17.27
N GLY A 73 2.66 8.30 -16.40
CA GLY A 73 3.20 6.98 -16.79
C GLY A 73 2.19 6.11 -17.54
N TRP A 74 0.92 6.13 -17.12
CA TRP A 74 -0.15 5.41 -17.78
C TRP A 74 -0.50 5.99 -19.16
N LEU A 75 -0.52 7.32 -19.33
CA LEU A 75 -0.83 7.96 -20.61
C LEU A 75 0.26 7.67 -21.64
N ARG A 76 1.52 7.76 -21.22
CA ARG A 76 2.67 7.40 -22.05
C ARG A 76 2.61 5.94 -22.50
N TRP A 77 2.16 5.04 -21.61
CA TRP A 77 1.93 3.64 -21.98
C TRP A 77 0.83 3.52 -23.04
N VAL A 78 -0.31 4.18 -22.86
CA VAL A 78 -1.38 4.18 -23.87
C VAL A 78 -0.85 4.66 -25.23
N LEU A 79 -0.12 5.78 -25.26
CA LEU A 79 0.39 6.34 -26.51
C LEU A 79 1.48 5.47 -27.15
N ALA A 80 2.24 4.71 -26.36
CA ALA A 80 3.26 3.80 -26.85
C ALA A 80 2.67 2.49 -27.38
N GLU A 81 1.69 1.91 -26.69
CA GLU A 81 1.06 0.63 -27.08
C GLU A 81 0.00 0.81 -28.17
N PHE A 82 -0.60 2.01 -28.25
CA PHE A 82 -1.59 2.38 -29.25
C PHE A 82 -1.11 3.59 -30.05
N PRO A 83 -0.06 3.46 -30.88
CA PRO A 83 0.47 4.58 -31.65
C PRO A 83 -0.59 5.16 -32.60
N ALA A 84 -0.44 6.44 -32.97
CA ALA A 84 -1.30 7.04 -33.97
C ALA A 84 -1.10 6.33 -35.31
N PRO A 85 -2.17 6.04 -36.06
CA PRO A 85 -2.03 5.44 -37.38
C PRO A 85 -1.26 6.39 -38.29
N ALA A 86 -0.25 5.89 -39.00
CA ALA A 86 0.46 6.70 -39.98
C ALA A 86 -0.54 7.23 -41.03
N PRO A 87 -0.33 8.43 -41.60
CA PRO A 87 -1.27 9.04 -42.56
C PRO A 87 -1.62 8.11 -43.72
N ASN A 88 -0.68 7.24 -44.10
CA ASN A 88 -0.77 6.31 -45.21
C ASN A 88 -0.86 4.84 -44.77
N ALA A 89 -1.10 4.56 -43.48
CA ALA A 89 -1.20 3.18 -42.98
C ALA A 89 -2.39 2.46 -43.63
N THR A 90 -2.18 1.21 -44.04
CA THR A 90 -3.25 0.37 -44.56
C THR A 90 -4.29 0.05 -43.47
N PRO A 91 -5.55 -0.28 -43.80
CA PRO A 91 -6.56 -0.62 -42.80
C PRO A 91 -6.13 -1.76 -41.85
N GLU A 92 -5.30 -2.69 -42.32
CA GLU A 92 -4.73 -3.77 -41.52
C GLU A 92 -3.65 -3.28 -40.55
N GLU A 93 -2.83 -2.32 -40.97
CA GLU A 93 -1.79 -1.68 -40.14
C GLU A 93 -2.37 -0.68 -39.12
N LYS A 94 -3.59 -0.20 -39.36
CA LYS A 94 -4.36 0.64 -38.42
C LYS A 94 -4.98 -0.16 -37.27
N ALA A 95 -5.02 -1.48 -37.35
CA ALA A 95 -5.48 -2.30 -36.24
C ALA A 95 -4.47 -2.20 -35.09
N PRO A 96 -4.91 -1.93 -33.84
CA PRO A 96 -4.02 -1.94 -32.69
C PRO A 96 -3.30 -3.29 -32.67
N THR A 97 -1.98 -3.26 -32.45
CA THR A 97 -1.15 -4.46 -32.32
C THR A 97 -1.90 -5.45 -31.44
N GLY A 98 -2.31 -6.60 -32.03
CA GLY A 98 -3.39 -7.47 -31.54
C GLY A 98 -3.19 -8.16 -30.19
N ARG A 99 -2.37 -7.58 -29.32
CA ARG A 99 -2.07 -8.02 -27.96
C ARG A 99 -3.18 -7.72 -26.97
N PHE A 100 -4.02 -6.71 -27.22
CA PHE A 100 -5.04 -6.28 -26.28
C PHE A 100 -6.44 -6.26 -26.90
N THR A 101 -7.38 -6.90 -26.22
CA THR A 101 -8.81 -6.60 -26.37
C THR A 101 -9.13 -5.27 -25.70
N ARG A 102 -10.32 -4.70 -25.99
CA ARG A 102 -10.76 -3.43 -25.40
C ARG A 102 -10.74 -3.49 -23.87
N ASP A 103 -11.33 -4.56 -23.34
CA ASP A 103 -11.55 -4.68 -21.90
C ASP A 103 -10.23 -4.96 -21.16
N GLU A 104 -9.29 -5.69 -21.77
CA GLU A 104 -7.93 -5.84 -21.25
C GLU A 104 -7.17 -4.51 -21.23
N ALA A 105 -7.27 -3.71 -22.30
CA ALA A 105 -6.63 -2.40 -22.34
C ALA A 105 -7.20 -1.43 -21.29
N LEU A 106 -8.53 -1.43 -21.09
CA LEU A 106 -9.18 -0.63 -20.06
C LEU A 106 -8.83 -1.13 -18.65
N HIS A 107 -8.76 -2.44 -18.45
CA HIS A 107 -8.35 -3.02 -17.17
C HIS A 107 -6.91 -2.62 -16.82
N GLU A 108 -5.97 -2.77 -17.77
CA GLU A 108 -4.57 -2.39 -17.60
C GLU A 108 -4.43 -0.88 -17.36
N LEU A 109 -5.24 -0.06 -18.05
CA LEU A 109 -5.33 1.39 -17.80
C LEU A 109 -5.74 1.67 -16.34
N ASP A 110 -6.77 1.00 -15.83
CA ASP A 110 -7.23 1.17 -14.45
C ASP A 110 -6.18 0.75 -13.42
N VAL A 111 -5.51 -0.38 -13.67
CA VAL A 111 -4.41 -0.89 -12.83
C VAL A 111 -3.28 0.13 -12.79
N ARG A 112 -2.90 0.69 -13.94
CA ARG A 112 -1.82 1.69 -14.00
C ARG A 112 -2.20 2.99 -13.30
N ILE A 113 -3.44 3.46 -13.45
CA ILE A 113 -3.94 4.63 -12.70
C ILE A 113 -3.93 4.35 -11.19
N ALA A 114 -4.31 3.13 -10.77
CA ALA A 114 -4.32 2.73 -9.36
C ALA A 114 -2.92 2.48 -8.78
N SER A 115 -1.95 2.09 -9.61
CA SER A 115 -0.56 1.79 -9.22
C SER A 115 0.28 3.02 -8.90
N GLU A 116 -0.32 4.21 -8.89
CA GLU A 116 0.37 5.45 -8.56
C GLU A 116 1.00 5.35 -7.16
N PRO A 117 2.34 5.51 -7.03
CA PRO A 117 3.06 5.15 -5.80
C PRO A 117 2.62 5.98 -4.59
N ALA A 118 2.21 7.24 -4.80
CA ALA A 118 1.71 8.09 -3.73
C ALA A 118 0.37 7.59 -3.16
N TYR A 119 -0.50 7.02 -4.01
CA TYR A 119 -1.76 6.44 -3.56
C TYR A 119 -1.51 5.15 -2.77
N LEU A 120 -0.62 4.28 -3.28
CA LEU A 120 -0.21 3.05 -2.57
C LEU A 120 0.44 3.35 -1.20
N MET A 121 1.26 4.40 -1.11
CA MET A 121 1.81 4.85 0.17
C MET A 121 0.72 5.33 1.13
N LEU A 122 -0.26 6.10 0.65
CA LEU A 122 -1.39 6.55 1.46
C LEU A 122 -2.23 5.36 1.98
N GLN A 123 -2.42 4.33 1.15
CA GLN A 123 -3.10 3.09 1.54
C GLN A 123 -2.29 2.29 2.58
N ARG A 124 -0.96 2.22 2.46
CA ARG A 124 -0.11 1.56 3.47
C ARG A 124 -0.09 2.33 4.79
N MET A 125 -0.08 3.66 4.72
CA MET A 125 -0.11 4.54 5.90
C MET A 125 -1.42 4.39 6.69
N SER A 126 -2.54 4.02 6.05
CA SER A 126 -3.80 3.77 6.75
C SER A 126 -3.72 2.58 7.70
N VAL A 127 -3.04 1.52 7.26
CA VAL A 127 -2.83 0.31 8.05
C VAL A 127 -1.79 0.56 9.15
N MET A 128 -0.83 1.45 8.91
CA MET A 128 0.21 1.78 9.88
C MET A 128 -0.27 2.73 10.99
N ALA A 129 -1.31 3.54 10.76
CA ALA A 129 -1.78 4.52 11.75
C ALA A 129 -2.25 3.88 13.09
N PRO A 130 -3.09 2.82 13.10
CA PRO A 130 -3.44 2.12 14.34
C PRO A 130 -2.24 1.45 15.00
N LEU A 131 -1.35 0.84 14.19
CA LEU A 131 -0.13 0.18 14.70
C LEU A 131 0.79 1.20 15.39
N LEU A 132 0.92 2.40 14.84
CA LEU A 132 1.65 3.49 15.46
C LEU A 132 1.02 3.88 16.81
N GLY A 133 -0.30 3.94 16.91
CA GLY A 133 -1.01 4.18 18.18
C GLY A 133 -0.70 3.12 19.25
N VAL A 134 -0.66 1.84 18.86
CA VAL A 134 -0.26 0.75 19.77
C VAL A 134 1.19 0.88 20.21
N VAL A 135 2.11 1.17 19.28
CA VAL A 135 3.53 1.37 19.59
C VAL A 135 3.73 2.56 20.54
N LEU A 136 3.05 3.69 20.29
CA LEU A 136 3.08 4.86 21.16
C LEU A 136 2.52 4.55 22.56
N THR A 137 1.49 3.71 22.63
CA THR A 137 0.93 3.24 23.91
C THR A 137 1.95 2.43 24.70
N VAL A 138 2.61 1.46 24.06
CA VAL A 138 3.64 0.62 24.70
C VAL A 138 4.83 1.46 25.16
N LEU A 139 5.29 2.40 24.33
CA LEU A 139 6.35 3.36 24.69
C LEU A 139 5.94 4.23 25.88
N GLY A 140 4.69 4.71 25.89
CA GLY A 140 4.15 5.48 27.00
C GLY A 140 4.14 4.71 28.33
N PHE A 141 3.80 3.42 28.29
CA PHE A 141 3.89 2.55 29.46
C PHE A 141 5.33 2.24 29.87
N TYR A 142 6.24 2.01 28.92
CA TYR A 142 7.65 1.75 29.21
C TYR A 142 8.33 2.92 29.93
N TRP A 143 7.88 4.16 29.68
CA TRP A 143 8.42 5.37 30.30
C TRP A 143 7.74 5.77 31.61
N LEU A 144 6.59 5.19 31.95
CA LEU A 144 6.06 5.29 33.30
C LEU A 144 6.88 4.40 34.22
N GLU A 145 7.98 4.94 34.74
CA GLU A 145 8.64 4.35 35.92
C GLU A 145 7.63 4.37 37.07
N VAL A 146 7.03 3.21 37.36
CA VAL A 146 6.18 3.02 38.52
C VAL A 146 7.10 3.01 39.74
N ASN A 147 7.36 4.19 40.29
CA ASN A 147 8.05 4.31 41.57
C ASN A 147 7.24 3.51 42.61
N GLY A 148 7.82 2.42 43.08
CA GLY A 148 7.15 1.37 43.86
C GLY A 148 6.70 1.76 45.27
N GLU A 149 6.66 3.04 45.61
CA GLU A 149 6.34 3.53 46.95
C GLU A 149 4.87 3.96 47.06
N GLY A 150 4.01 2.96 47.29
CA GLY A 150 3.22 2.94 48.53
C GLY A 150 1.78 3.46 48.55
N GLU A 151 1.37 4.47 47.78
CA GLU A 151 -0.01 5.01 47.91
C GLU A 151 -0.80 4.97 46.60
N ARG A 152 -1.72 4.00 46.52
CA ARG A 152 -2.69 3.81 45.43
C ARG A 152 -3.80 4.87 45.50
N SER A 153 -3.45 6.14 45.30
CA SER A 153 -4.46 7.19 45.10
C SER A 153 -5.15 7.01 43.74
N LEU A 154 -6.43 7.37 43.66
CA LEU A 154 -7.20 7.33 42.40
C LEU A 154 -6.57 8.20 41.31
N GLY A 155 -5.85 9.27 41.70
CA GLY A 155 -5.06 10.10 40.81
C GLY A 155 -3.87 9.36 40.20
N THR A 156 -3.20 8.50 40.97
CA THR A 156 -2.10 7.65 40.50
C THR A 156 -2.58 6.64 39.46
N ILE A 157 -3.77 6.06 39.66
CA ILE A 157 -4.40 5.13 38.70
C ILE A 157 -4.79 5.86 37.41
N LEU A 158 -5.41 7.04 37.51
CA LEU A 158 -5.74 7.85 36.34
C LEU A 158 -4.49 8.26 35.55
N ALA A 159 -3.42 8.68 36.23
CA ALA A 159 -2.14 9.01 35.61
C ALA A 159 -1.52 7.80 34.89
N ALA A 160 -1.64 6.59 35.46
CA ALA A 160 -1.16 5.36 34.84
C ALA A 160 -1.95 4.96 33.57
N VAL A 161 -3.21 5.40 33.44
CA VAL A 161 -4.07 5.12 32.29
C VAL A 161 -3.95 6.20 31.19
N THR A 162 -3.45 7.39 31.50
CA THR A 162 -3.25 8.48 30.53
C THR A 162 -2.48 8.08 29.26
N PRO A 163 -1.37 7.32 29.30
CA PRO A 163 -0.68 6.88 28.08
C PRO A 163 -1.51 5.95 27.21
N LEU A 164 -2.36 5.10 27.82
CA LEU A 164 -3.28 4.25 27.08
C LEU A 164 -4.30 5.08 26.31
N VAL A 165 -4.95 6.02 27.01
CA VAL A 165 -5.98 6.87 26.40
C VAL A 165 -5.37 7.78 25.34
N SER A 166 -4.20 8.36 25.59
CA SER A 166 -3.52 9.23 24.63
C SER A 166 -2.97 8.46 23.42
N GLY A 167 -2.33 7.31 23.61
CA GLY A 167 -1.77 6.51 22.52
C GLY A 167 -2.85 5.90 21.63
N VAL A 168 -3.83 5.20 22.23
CA VAL A 168 -4.95 4.60 21.50
C VAL A 168 -5.84 5.68 20.88
N GLY A 169 -6.15 6.74 21.63
CA GLY A 169 -6.96 7.85 21.15
C GLY A 169 -6.30 8.56 19.96
N THR A 170 -5.00 8.85 20.04
CA THR A 170 -4.24 9.46 18.93
C THR A 170 -4.23 8.54 17.71
N GLY A 171 -4.00 7.24 17.89
CA GLY A 171 -4.06 6.26 16.81
C GLY A 171 -5.42 6.19 16.12
N ALA A 172 -6.52 6.20 16.90
CA ALA A 172 -7.88 6.17 16.38
C ALA A 172 -8.23 7.45 15.60
N VAL A 173 -7.87 8.63 16.13
CA VAL A 173 -8.09 9.91 15.44
C VAL A 173 -7.28 9.98 14.14
N LEU A 174 -6.02 9.56 14.15
CA LEU A 174 -5.19 9.49 12.93
C LEU A 174 -5.79 8.53 11.89
N ALA A 175 -6.29 7.37 12.33
CA ALA A 175 -6.94 6.41 11.44
C ALA A 175 -8.21 7.01 10.79
N LEU A 176 -9.06 7.67 11.57
CA LEU A 176 -10.28 8.32 11.08
C LEU A 176 -9.98 9.39 10.03
N ILE A 177 -9.05 10.29 10.35
CA ILE A 177 -8.59 11.34 9.44
C ILE A 177 -8.07 10.72 8.15
N ASN A 178 -7.21 9.71 8.28
CA ASN A 178 -6.63 9.06 7.13
C ASN A 178 -7.68 8.34 6.26
N GLN A 179 -8.71 7.75 6.87
CA GLN A 179 -9.83 7.16 6.15
C GLN A 179 -10.61 8.20 5.34
N ILE A 180 -10.87 9.39 5.91
CA ILE A 180 -11.51 10.51 5.20
C ILE A 180 -10.63 10.95 4.02
N LEU A 181 -9.32 11.15 4.24
CA LEU A 181 -8.38 11.55 3.21
C LEU A 181 -8.32 10.52 2.06
N LEU A 182 -8.28 9.22 2.39
CA LEU A 182 -8.32 8.14 1.41
C LEU A 182 -9.63 8.13 0.63
N HIS A 183 -10.76 8.37 1.27
CA HIS A 183 -12.06 8.42 0.60
C HIS A 183 -12.11 9.56 -0.42
N LEU A 184 -11.63 10.75 -0.03
CA LEU A 184 -11.53 11.91 -0.92
C LEU A 184 -10.56 11.65 -2.09
N ALA A 185 -9.39 11.07 -1.81
CA ALA A 185 -8.42 10.71 -2.84
C ALA A 185 -8.98 9.66 -3.81
N SER A 186 -9.65 8.63 -3.30
CA SER A 186 -10.28 7.57 -4.10
C SER A 186 -11.39 8.12 -4.99
N GLY A 187 -12.25 8.99 -4.47
CA GLY A 187 -13.29 9.65 -5.28
C GLY A 187 -12.73 10.53 -6.40
N ARG A 188 -11.53 11.10 -6.22
CA ARG A 188 -10.83 11.86 -7.27
C ARG A 188 -10.19 10.95 -8.30
N LEU A 189 -9.56 9.86 -7.88
CA LEU A 189 -9.00 8.86 -8.79
C LEU A 189 -10.08 8.18 -9.63
N GLU A 190 -11.27 7.92 -9.06
CA GLU A 190 -12.38 7.35 -9.80
C GLU A 190 -12.88 8.30 -10.90
N ARG A 191 -12.99 9.60 -10.60
CA ARG A 191 -13.33 10.60 -11.63
C ARG A 191 -12.28 10.66 -12.73
N LEU A 192 -11.00 10.53 -12.38
CA LEU A 192 -9.91 10.46 -13.34
C LEU A 192 -10.04 9.20 -14.21
N ARG A 193 -10.27 8.04 -13.59
CA ARG A 193 -10.48 6.75 -14.25
C ARG A 193 -11.59 6.83 -15.29
N ILE A 194 -12.77 7.31 -14.89
CA ILE A 194 -13.91 7.48 -15.81
C ILE A 194 -13.53 8.39 -16.97
N THR A 195 -12.90 9.55 -16.69
CA THR A 195 -12.47 10.49 -17.74
C THR A 195 -11.46 9.84 -18.69
N ALA A 196 -10.50 9.08 -18.15
CA ALA A 196 -9.48 8.38 -18.93
C ALA A 196 -10.08 7.28 -19.81
N ARG A 197 -11.03 6.50 -19.29
CA ARG A 197 -11.77 5.48 -20.08
C ARG A 197 -12.57 6.13 -21.21
N THR A 198 -13.31 7.21 -20.93
CA THR A 198 -14.06 7.95 -21.95
C THR A 198 -13.14 8.50 -23.04
N TRP A 199 -12.03 9.12 -22.65
CA TRP A 199 -11.04 9.59 -23.61
C TRP A 199 -10.43 8.44 -24.42
N PHE A 200 -10.06 7.32 -23.76
CA PHE A 200 -9.49 6.16 -24.42
C PHE A 200 -10.44 5.59 -25.47
N ASP A 201 -11.72 5.40 -25.14
CA ASP A 201 -12.70 4.90 -26.09
C ASP A 201 -12.85 5.83 -27.30
N ALA A 202 -12.88 7.15 -27.06
CA ALA A 202 -13.13 8.14 -28.09
C ALA A 202 -11.91 8.41 -29.00
N ALA A 203 -10.72 8.57 -28.42
CA ALA A 203 -9.48 8.95 -29.12
C ALA A 203 -8.63 7.75 -29.54
N ILE A 204 -8.69 6.65 -28.79
CA ILE A 204 -7.87 5.46 -29.07
C ILE A 204 -8.71 4.40 -29.78
N TRP A 205 -9.78 3.94 -29.14
CA TRP A 205 -10.52 2.77 -29.59
C TRP A 205 -11.36 3.00 -30.84
N ARG A 206 -11.92 4.21 -31.02
CA ARG A 206 -12.68 4.58 -32.23
C ARG A 206 -11.91 4.33 -33.52
N HIS A 207 -10.60 4.52 -33.51
CA HIS A 207 -9.73 4.33 -34.68
C HIS A 207 -9.34 2.86 -34.93
N ALA A 208 -9.54 1.97 -33.94
CA ALA A 208 -9.24 0.54 -34.05
C ALA A 208 -10.25 -0.26 -34.90
N GLY A 209 -11.20 0.40 -35.56
CA GLY A 209 -11.93 -0.18 -36.69
C GLY A 209 -13.00 -1.21 -36.37
N ARG A 210 -13.43 -1.39 -35.11
CA ARG A 210 -14.61 -2.21 -34.78
C ARG A 210 -15.77 -1.30 -34.42
N ALA A 211 -16.74 -1.19 -35.34
CA ALA A 211 -18.03 -0.57 -35.08
C ALA A 211 -18.74 -1.35 -33.97
N GLN A 212 -18.55 -0.93 -32.72
CA GLN A 212 -19.35 -1.37 -31.59
C GLN A 212 -20.36 -0.25 -31.30
N PRO A 213 -21.65 -0.55 -31.10
CA PRO A 213 -22.68 0.46 -30.86
C PRO A 213 -22.43 1.15 -29.51
N ALA A 214 -21.75 2.30 -29.55
CA ALA A 214 -21.07 2.92 -28.41
C ALA A 214 -21.97 3.69 -27.41
N THR A 215 -23.28 3.81 -27.64
CA THR A 215 -24.12 4.73 -26.85
C THR A 215 -24.96 4.07 -25.75
N ALA A 216 -25.30 2.78 -25.87
CA ALA A 216 -26.14 2.11 -24.86
C ALA A 216 -25.34 1.62 -23.64
N ALA A 217 -24.14 1.05 -23.85
CA ALA A 217 -23.32 0.51 -22.76
C ALA A 217 -22.72 1.61 -21.87
N ALA A 218 -22.31 2.75 -22.44
CA ALA A 218 -21.77 3.88 -21.70
C ALA A 218 -22.82 4.55 -20.79
N LEU A 219 -24.07 4.66 -21.24
CA LEU A 219 -25.18 5.15 -20.41
C LEU A 219 -25.51 4.18 -19.26
N VAL A 220 -25.46 2.87 -19.51
CA VAL A 220 -25.68 1.85 -18.47
C VAL A 220 -24.58 1.88 -17.41
N ASP A 221 -23.31 2.02 -17.81
CA ASP A 221 -22.19 2.15 -16.86
C ASP A 221 -22.26 3.46 -16.07
N GLN A 222 -22.65 4.57 -16.71
CA GLN A 222 -22.83 5.85 -16.02
C GLN A 222 -23.99 5.79 -15.01
N GLN A 223 -25.07 5.08 -15.33
CA GLN A 223 -26.17 4.80 -14.39
C GLN A 223 -25.75 3.88 -13.25
N LYS A 224 -24.87 2.91 -13.52
CA LYS A 224 -24.32 1.99 -12.51
C LYS A 224 -23.42 2.74 -11.52
N VAL A 225 -22.61 3.68 -12.02
CA VAL A 225 -21.80 4.59 -11.20
C VAL A 225 -22.68 5.54 -10.39
N ALA A 226 -23.73 6.13 -10.97
CA ALA A 226 -24.66 6.97 -10.23
C ALA A 226 -25.38 6.19 -9.11
N ARG A 227 -25.75 4.93 -9.36
CA ARG A 227 -26.33 4.03 -8.35
C ARG A 227 -25.33 3.62 -7.28
N SER A 228 -24.06 3.36 -7.64
CA SER A 228 -23.03 3.08 -6.64
C SER A 228 -22.73 4.30 -5.78
N PHE A 229 -22.75 5.52 -6.35
CA PHE A 229 -22.63 6.76 -5.56
C PHE A 229 -23.83 6.97 -4.63
N ALA A 230 -25.06 6.71 -5.08
CA ALA A 230 -26.24 6.81 -4.24
C ALA A 230 -26.23 5.75 -3.12
N ALA A 231 -25.81 4.51 -3.42
CA ALA A 231 -25.67 3.45 -2.43
C ALA A 231 -24.57 3.76 -1.41
N VAL A 232 -23.45 4.34 -1.83
CA VAL A 232 -22.36 4.76 -0.94
C VAL A 232 -22.75 5.99 -0.10
N ALA A 233 -23.48 6.95 -0.67
CA ALA A 233 -24.00 8.08 0.07
C ALA A 233 -24.99 7.62 1.15
N ALA A 234 -25.88 6.67 0.82
CA ALA A 234 -26.77 6.03 1.78
C ALA A 234 -25.99 5.23 2.84
N GLN A 235 -24.94 4.50 2.47
CA GLN A 235 -24.06 3.81 3.43
C GLN A 235 -23.29 4.79 4.32
N LEU A 236 -22.90 5.95 3.82
CA LEU A 236 -22.21 6.98 4.60
C LEU A 236 -23.18 7.69 5.52
N GLU A 237 -24.38 8.05 5.07
CA GLU A 237 -25.44 8.58 5.93
C GLU A 237 -25.84 7.56 7.00
N GLN A 238 -25.95 6.28 6.65
CA GLN A 238 -26.21 5.22 7.60
C GLN A 238 -25.03 5.05 8.56
N ALA A 239 -23.78 5.05 8.08
CA ALA A 239 -22.61 4.99 8.95
C ALA A 239 -22.48 6.22 9.85
N VAL A 240 -22.80 7.43 9.37
CA VAL A 240 -22.81 8.67 10.16
C VAL A 240 -23.96 8.68 11.15
N ALA A 241 -25.14 8.19 10.79
CA ALA A 241 -26.29 8.05 11.69
C ALA A 241 -26.02 6.96 12.74
N THR A 242 -25.43 5.83 12.36
CA THR A 242 -24.95 4.80 13.29
C THR A 242 -23.84 5.35 14.16
N PHE A 243 -22.89 6.12 13.64
CA PHE A 243 -21.82 6.74 14.42
C PHE A 243 -22.34 7.84 15.34
N GLN A 244 -23.37 8.60 14.95
CA GLN A 244 -24.05 9.59 15.79
C GLN A 244 -24.87 8.90 16.88
N HIS A 245 -25.58 7.83 16.55
CA HIS A 245 -26.31 6.99 17.52
C HIS A 245 -25.35 6.30 18.49
N ASP A 246 -24.21 5.81 17.99
CA ASP A 246 -23.13 5.24 18.78
C ASP A 246 -22.47 6.33 19.63
N LEU A 247 -22.31 7.57 19.14
CA LEU A 247 -21.82 8.73 19.90
C LEU A 247 -22.83 9.24 20.94
N GLU A 248 -24.14 9.11 20.74
CA GLU A 248 -25.17 9.28 21.77
C GLU A 248 -25.09 8.15 22.80
N GLY A 249 -24.73 6.97 22.33
CA GLY A 249 -24.35 5.81 23.12
C GLY A 249 -23.03 6.02 23.86
N VAL A 250 -22.06 6.78 23.34
CA VAL A 250 -20.70 6.91 23.91
C VAL A 250 -20.74 7.44 25.35
N PRO A 251 -21.53 8.44 25.75
CA PRO A 251 -21.69 8.82 27.14
C PRO A 251 -22.28 7.72 28.02
N ARG A 252 -23.20 6.90 27.49
CA ARG A 252 -23.79 5.74 28.17
C ARG A 252 -22.82 4.57 28.23
N ALA A 253 -22.22 4.16 27.13
CA ALA A 253 -21.18 3.17 27.02
C ALA A 253 -19.91 3.56 27.78
N LEU A 254 -19.55 4.85 27.90
CA LEU A 254 -18.50 5.33 28.80
C LEU A 254 -18.96 5.28 30.25
N ARG A 255 -20.25 5.50 30.55
CA ARG A 255 -20.80 5.33 31.90
C ARG A 255 -20.82 3.86 32.29
N ASP A 256 -21.32 3.00 31.42
CA ASP A 256 -21.43 1.56 31.56
C ASP A 256 -20.06 0.92 31.53
N ALA A 257 -19.13 1.39 30.68
CA ALA A 257 -17.74 0.96 30.71
C ALA A 257 -17.02 1.48 31.95
N ARG A 258 -17.28 2.71 32.43
CA ARG A 258 -16.75 3.21 33.71
C ARG A 258 -17.31 2.44 34.90
N ASP A 259 -18.59 2.08 34.86
CA ASP A 259 -19.28 1.37 35.93
C ASP A 259 -18.91 -0.13 35.89
N ALA A 260 -18.71 -0.71 34.69
CA ALA A 260 -18.12 -2.01 34.48
C ALA A 260 -16.61 -2.03 34.79
N LEU A 261 -15.87 -0.93 34.56
CA LEU A 261 -14.49 -0.76 35.01
C LEU A 261 -14.42 -0.60 36.52
N LYS A 262 -15.41 0.03 37.17
CA LYS A 262 -15.55 0.05 38.63
C LYS A 262 -15.85 -1.34 39.18
N ALA A 263 -16.79 -2.06 38.57
CA ALA A 263 -17.13 -3.42 38.96
C ALA A 263 -15.96 -4.39 38.69
N SER A 264 -15.26 -4.21 37.58
CA SER A 264 -14.05 -4.97 37.24
C SER A 264 -12.87 -4.56 38.10
N ALA A 265 -12.77 -3.30 38.53
CA ALA A 265 -11.75 -2.85 39.48
C ALA A 265 -12.00 -3.48 40.85
N HIS A 266 -13.24 -3.57 41.31
CA HIS A 266 -13.59 -4.31 42.53
C HIS A 266 -13.34 -5.82 42.38
N LEU A 267 -13.70 -6.42 41.25
CA LEU A 267 -13.38 -7.83 40.98
C LEU A 267 -11.87 -8.07 40.84
N LEU A 268 -11.10 -7.11 40.30
CA LEU A 268 -9.64 -7.16 40.22
C LEU A 268 -8.98 -6.93 41.58
N GLU A 269 -9.60 -6.14 42.46
CA GLU A 269 -9.19 -5.94 43.84
C GLU A 269 -9.42 -7.22 44.67
N ASP A 270 -10.52 -7.93 44.40
CA ASP A 270 -10.85 -9.25 44.96
C ASP A 270 -10.02 -10.39 44.33
N LEU A 271 -9.64 -10.25 43.06
CA LEU A 271 -8.79 -11.20 42.33
C LEU A 271 -7.30 -10.91 42.54
N ALA A 272 -6.90 -9.73 43.03
CA ALA A 272 -5.50 -9.36 43.22
C ALA A 272 -4.73 -10.41 44.06
N PRO A 273 -5.28 -11.00 45.15
CA PRO A 273 -4.61 -12.07 45.88
C PRO A 273 -4.48 -13.37 45.07
N ALA A 274 -5.45 -13.69 44.21
CA ALA A 274 -5.41 -14.86 43.33
C ALA A 274 -4.47 -14.66 42.12
N ALA A 275 -4.46 -13.45 41.55
CA ALA A 275 -3.57 -13.03 40.48
C ALA A 275 -2.12 -12.94 40.97
N THR A 276 -1.86 -12.46 42.20
CA THR A 276 -0.51 -12.48 42.79
C THR A 276 0.01 -13.91 42.95
N ARG A 277 -0.86 -14.87 43.34
CA ARG A 277 -0.51 -16.30 43.39
C ARG A 277 -0.36 -16.93 42.00
N SER A 278 -1.11 -16.46 41.01
CA SER A 278 -1.03 -16.97 39.65
C SER A 278 0.20 -16.43 38.92
N VAL A 279 0.55 -15.15 39.11
CA VAL A 279 1.77 -14.51 38.59
C VAL A 279 3.02 -15.13 39.21
N SER A 280 3.03 -15.44 40.51
CA SER A 280 4.14 -16.19 41.11
C SER A 280 4.31 -17.60 40.52
N ASN A 281 3.22 -18.24 40.09
CA ASN A 281 3.28 -19.53 39.38
C ASN A 281 3.62 -19.37 37.89
N LEU A 282 3.28 -18.21 37.30
CA LEU A 282 3.60 -17.86 35.91
C LEU A 282 5.08 -17.51 35.77
N ASP A 283 5.71 -16.82 36.73
CA ASP A 283 7.16 -16.56 36.72
C ASP A 283 7.96 -17.86 36.68
N VAL A 284 7.51 -18.90 37.39
CA VAL A 284 8.11 -20.25 37.34
C VAL A 284 7.92 -20.88 35.95
N SER A 285 6.74 -20.72 35.35
CA SER A 285 6.42 -21.26 34.02
C SER A 285 7.12 -20.49 32.88
N VAL A 286 7.30 -19.17 33.03
CA VAL A 286 8.00 -18.29 32.09
C VAL A 286 9.50 -18.50 32.21
N ALA A 287 10.06 -18.73 33.40
CA ALA A 287 11.44 -19.15 33.57
C ALA A 287 11.69 -20.52 32.92
N ALA A 288 10.79 -21.49 33.11
CA ALA A 288 10.86 -22.79 32.45
C ALA A 288 10.75 -22.65 30.92
N PHE A 289 9.79 -21.88 30.41
CA PHE A 289 9.59 -21.65 28.98
C PHE A 289 10.76 -20.89 28.33
N ARG A 290 11.31 -19.88 29.01
CA ARG A 290 12.52 -19.17 28.56
C ARG A 290 13.71 -20.11 28.46
N THR A 291 13.85 -21.02 29.43
CA THR A 291 14.89 -22.06 29.40
C THR A 291 14.68 -23.02 28.23
N THR A 292 13.44 -23.42 27.93
CA THR A 292 13.11 -24.26 26.77
C THR A 292 13.35 -23.53 25.44
N ILE A 293 12.96 -22.26 25.33
CA ILE A 293 13.21 -21.44 24.15
C ILE A 293 14.70 -21.25 23.92
N ASP A 294 15.46 -20.90 24.96
CA ASP A 294 16.91 -20.73 24.84
C ASP A 294 17.59 -22.04 24.40
N HIS A 295 17.09 -23.19 24.87
CA HIS A 295 17.57 -24.50 24.43
C HIS A 295 17.19 -24.81 22.96
N GLU A 296 15.93 -24.63 22.57
CA GLU A 296 15.48 -24.92 21.21
C GLU A 296 16.05 -23.95 20.17
N PHE A 297 16.22 -22.66 20.51
CA PHE A 297 16.91 -21.71 19.65
C PHE A 297 18.39 -22.03 19.51
N HIS A 298 19.05 -22.50 20.58
CA HIS A 298 20.43 -22.93 20.51
C HIS A 298 20.60 -24.14 19.57
N ASP A 299 19.70 -25.12 19.67
CA ASP A 299 19.70 -26.29 18.80
C ASP A 299 19.37 -25.94 17.34
N ALA A 300 18.39 -25.04 17.12
CA ALA A 300 18.06 -24.55 15.79
C ALA A 300 19.20 -23.74 15.16
N ALA A 301 19.87 -22.87 15.92
CA ALA A 301 21.04 -22.13 15.46
C ALA A 301 22.21 -23.06 15.12
N ARG A 302 22.38 -24.14 15.89
CA ARG A 302 23.39 -25.18 15.62
C ARG A 302 23.07 -25.96 14.34
N LEU A 303 21.80 -26.34 14.14
CA LEU A 303 21.33 -26.97 12.90
C LEU A 303 21.51 -26.06 11.69
N GLN A 304 21.19 -24.77 11.82
CA GLN A 304 21.39 -23.79 10.74
C GLN A 304 22.88 -23.58 10.43
N LEU A 305 23.75 -23.56 11.43
CA LEU A 305 25.21 -23.50 11.25
C LEU A 305 25.76 -24.76 10.58
N GLN A 306 25.20 -25.94 10.87
CA GLN A 306 25.56 -27.17 10.19
C GLN A 306 25.08 -27.17 8.74
N ALA A 307 23.85 -26.75 8.47
CA ALA A 307 23.30 -26.62 7.13
C ALA A 307 24.11 -25.63 6.28
N SER A 308 24.54 -24.49 6.85
CA SER A 308 25.38 -23.51 6.14
C SER A 308 26.78 -24.04 5.84
N LYS A 309 27.37 -24.85 6.74
CA LYS A 309 28.65 -25.55 6.47
C LYS A 309 28.54 -26.58 5.35
N VAL A 310 27.45 -27.37 5.34
CA VAL A 310 27.19 -28.34 4.27
C VAL A 310 27.00 -27.62 2.93
N LEU A 311 26.26 -26.52 2.92
CA LEU A 311 26.07 -25.71 1.71
C LEU A 311 27.40 -25.12 1.21
N ALA A 312 28.24 -24.60 2.12
CA ALA A 312 29.55 -24.06 1.77
C ALA A 312 30.48 -25.14 1.16
N ALA A 313 30.45 -26.36 1.69
CA ALA A 313 31.20 -27.50 1.13
C ALA A 313 30.67 -27.86 -0.27
N ALA A 314 29.35 -27.96 -0.45
CA ALA A 314 28.77 -28.25 -1.76
C ALA A 314 29.11 -27.18 -2.82
N VAL A 315 29.16 -25.91 -2.44
CA VAL A 315 29.58 -24.82 -3.34
C VAL A 315 31.06 -24.95 -3.70
N ALA A 316 31.92 -25.34 -2.76
CA ALA A 316 33.33 -25.60 -3.04
C ALA A 316 33.50 -26.76 -4.02
N ASP A 317 32.76 -27.86 -3.84
CA ASP A 317 32.78 -29.02 -4.74
C ASP A 317 32.32 -28.66 -6.16
N ILE A 318 31.25 -27.85 -6.28
CA ILE A 318 30.76 -27.35 -7.58
C ILE A 318 31.81 -26.46 -8.25
N SER A 319 32.45 -25.58 -7.48
CA SER A 319 33.52 -24.71 -7.98
C SER A 319 34.71 -25.52 -8.51
N GLU A 320 35.12 -26.56 -7.78
CA GLU A 320 36.20 -27.47 -8.22
C GLU A 320 35.80 -28.27 -9.47
N ALA A 321 34.58 -28.81 -9.51
CA ALA A 321 34.07 -29.52 -10.69
C ALA A 321 34.02 -28.61 -11.92
N THR A 322 33.62 -27.34 -11.74
CA THR A 322 33.60 -26.34 -12.81
C THR A 322 35.01 -26.01 -13.31
N GLN A 323 35.99 -25.87 -12.40
CA GLN A 323 37.39 -25.67 -12.79
C GLN A 323 37.96 -26.87 -13.56
N ARG A 324 37.62 -28.11 -13.16
CA ARG A 324 38.05 -29.31 -13.89
C ARG A 324 37.44 -29.39 -15.29
N LEU A 325 36.16 -29.03 -15.43
CA LEU A 325 35.50 -28.94 -16.74
C LEU A 325 36.18 -27.91 -17.64
N HIS A 326 36.49 -26.73 -17.11
CA HIS A 326 37.15 -25.69 -17.88
C HIS A 326 38.58 -26.07 -18.28
N GLY A 327 39.34 -26.71 -17.37
CA GLY A 327 40.68 -27.22 -17.69
C GLY A 327 40.68 -28.41 -18.67
N ALA A 328 39.58 -29.16 -18.78
CA ALA A 328 39.44 -30.24 -19.74
C ALA A 328 39.20 -29.74 -21.18
N GLU A 329 38.56 -28.57 -21.36
CA GLU A 329 38.43 -27.92 -22.68
C GLU A 329 39.79 -27.50 -23.24
N ASP A 330 40.71 -27.05 -22.39
CA ASP A 330 42.07 -26.66 -22.79
C ASP A 330 42.97 -27.86 -23.17
N HIS A 331 42.51 -29.10 -22.97
CA HIS A 331 43.24 -30.33 -23.33
C HIS A 331 42.51 -31.18 -24.39
N ALA A 332 41.58 -30.58 -25.14
CA ALA A 332 40.98 -31.24 -26.29
C ALA A 332 42.09 -31.67 -27.28
N PRO A 333 42.21 -32.97 -27.61
CA PRO A 333 43.22 -33.44 -28.55
C PRO A 333 43.04 -32.74 -29.91
N PRO A 334 44.15 -32.38 -30.59
CA PRO A 334 44.08 -31.66 -31.85
C PRO A 334 43.19 -32.41 -32.84
N ALA A 335 42.26 -31.66 -33.45
CA ALA A 335 41.31 -32.19 -34.41
C ALA A 335 42.04 -33.03 -35.47
N PRO A 336 41.54 -34.25 -35.80
CA PRO A 336 42.17 -35.08 -36.81
C PRO A 336 42.20 -34.34 -38.15
N PRO A 337 43.27 -34.51 -38.95
CA PRO A 337 43.45 -33.78 -40.19
C PRO A 337 42.27 -34.03 -41.14
N ALA A 338 41.74 -32.94 -41.69
CA ALA A 338 40.62 -32.96 -42.61
C ALA A 338 40.90 -33.92 -43.78
N PRO A 339 39.97 -34.82 -44.12
CA PRO A 339 40.12 -35.67 -45.30
C PRO A 339 40.17 -34.79 -46.54
N LEU A 340 41.24 -34.94 -47.32
CA LEU A 340 41.41 -34.41 -48.67
C LEU A 340 40.24 -34.89 -49.54
N SER A 341 39.17 -34.09 -49.60
CA SER A 341 38.06 -34.33 -50.50
C SER A 341 38.49 -33.94 -51.91
N ALA A 342 38.60 -34.98 -52.73
CA ALA A 342 38.97 -34.93 -54.12
C ALA A 342 38.05 -34.02 -54.95
N ALA A 343 38.64 -33.46 -56.00
CA ALA A 343 38.02 -32.72 -57.08
C ALA A 343 36.69 -33.34 -57.55
N GLY A 344 35.59 -32.63 -57.33
CA GLY A 344 34.26 -32.93 -57.82
C GLY A 344 33.80 -31.84 -58.78
N ASN A 345 34.17 -32.04 -60.04
CA ASN A 345 33.72 -31.33 -61.24
C ASN A 345 32.17 -31.29 -61.33
N GLY A 346 31.60 -30.18 -61.82
CA GLY A 346 30.42 -30.28 -62.68
C GLY A 346 29.13 -29.52 -62.29
N SER A 347 28.81 -28.56 -63.17
CA SER A 347 27.47 -28.18 -63.64
C SER A 347 26.68 -27.09 -62.91
N LYS A 348 26.61 -25.94 -63.60
CA LYS A 348 25.48 -25.00 -63.57
C LYS A 348 24.22 -25.68 -64.11
N PRO A 349 23.03 -25.20 -63.69
CA PRO A 349 22.07 -24.75 -64.69
C PRO A 349 21.56 -23.33 -64.42
N ARG A 350 20.97 -22.78 -65.49
CA ARG A 350 20.39 -21.45 -65.67
C ARG A 350 19.17 -21.20 -64.81
#